data_AF-A0A7I8NNP0-F1
#
_entry.id   AF-A0A7I8NNP0-F1
#
_cell.length_a   1.000
_cell.length_b   1.000
_cell.length_c   1.000
_cell.angle_alpha   90.00
_cell.angle_beta   90.00
_cell.angle_gamma   90.00
#
_symmetry.space_group_name_H-M   'P 1'
#
loop_
_entity.id
_entity.type
_entity.pdbx_description
1 polymer ?
#
loop_
_entity_poly.entity_id
_entity_poly.type
_entity_poly.pdbx_seq_one_letter_code
_entity_poly.pdbx_strand_id
1 'polypeptide(L)'
;MYGVGVLVIDEIQHLLHAKNDKEDMLNFFVTLSNTVGVPTVLIGTSKAQQLFKGNFRQARRAASEGSIIWDRMNEDSEEWEFFLETLWELQCLKTYSELTQDVKKAFYNDCQGITSVAVNLFILAQERALYDESNEDEKLTIRVLKKTAKEDMKIIQPTLNAIRKNDFRAMYKYEDIMINLDELMQSHKQNTEYEGRIKEAMKERKNTLTYKRQELIEGLSEEVAAIGIFDALTPSHIKETTKKLVENSSIETDYNLLKTQLIPNLIELNKKLNEKKVKVVPSGKVLPLLDAREKALNQKKHVYEGLKEENYIKNPMVEFFVTLE
;
A
#
# COMPACT_ATOMS: atom_id res chain seq x y z
N MET A 1 22.40 26.72 -30.32
CA MET A 1 22.70 25.77 -29.22
C MET A 1 21.78 24.58 -29.44
N TYR A 2 22.30 23.49 -30.02
CA TYR A 2 21.49 22.30 -30.31
C TYR A 2 21.19 21.59 -28.98
N GLY A 3 19.91 21.46 -28.66
CA GLY A 3 19.40 21.01 -27.37
C GLY A 3 19.38 19.49 -27.24
N VAL A 4 20.50 18.92 -26.82
CA VAL A 4 20.50 17.58 -26.20
C VAL A 4 20.38 17.81 -24.70
N GLY A 5 19.23 17.48 -24.12
CA GLY A 5 19.01 17.62 -22.67
C GLY A 5 19.91 16.68 -21.87
N VAL A 6 19.84 15.38 -22.17
CA VAL A 6 20.68 14.34 -21.58
C VAL A 6 20.81 13.17 -22.55
N LEU A 7 22.00 12.57 -22.62
CA LEU A 7 22.26 11.33 -23.37
C LEU A 7 22.30 10.16 -22.38
N VAL A 8 21.31 9.27 -22.46
CA VAL A 8 21.26 8.05 -21.65
C VAL A 8 21.74 6.87 -22.50
N ILE A 9 22.71 6.13 -21.99
CA ILE A 9 23.27 4.96 -22.66
C ILE A 9 23.09 3.76 -21.72
N ASP A 10 22.21 2.85 -22.11
CA ASP A 10 21.95 1.62 -21.36
C ASP A 10 22.84 0.46 -21.83
N GLU A 11 22.95 -0.57 -21.00
CA GLU A 11 23.70 -1.80 -21.26
C GLU A 11 25.16 -1.56 -21.66
N ILE A 12 25.83 -0.61 -21.00
CA ILE A 12 27.22 -0.23 -21.30
C ILE A 12 28.19 -1.42 -21.29
N GLN A 13 27.88 -2.49 -20.55
CA GLN A 13 28.62 -3.76 -20.55
C GLN A 13 28.75 -4.41 -21.92
N HIS A 14 27.90 -4.09 -22.90
CA HIS A 14 28.06 -4.59 -24.28
C HIS A 14 29.38 -4.15 -24.90
N LEU A 15 29.96 -3.03 -24.46
CA LEU A 15 31.30 -2.60 -24.87
C LEU A 15 32.37 -3.63 -24.49
N LEU A 16 32.17 -4.47 -23.45
CA LEU A 16 33.12 -5.53 -23.08
C LEU A 16 33.34 -6.56 -24.19
N HIS A 17 32.40 -6.68 -25.12
CA HIS A 17 32.48 -7.64 -26.23
C HIS A 17 33.00 -7.00 -27.52
N ALA A 18 33.18 -5.68 -27.55
CA ALA A 18 33.78 -4.97 -28.68
C ALA A 18 35.27 -5.32 -28.79
N LYS A 19 35.70 -5.75 -29.97
CA LYS A 19 37.03 -6.36 -30.17
C LYS A 19 38.20 -5.36 -30.02
N ASN A 20 38.04 -4.06 -30.31
CA ASN A 20 39.17 -3.12 -30.32
C ASN A 20 38.92 -1.69 -29.78
N ASP A 21 37.68 -1.26 -29.48
CA ASP A 21 37.38 0.19 -29.30
C ASP A 21 36.87 0.59 -27.92
N LYS A 22 37.12 -0.21 -26.87
CA LYS A 22 36.56 0.04 -25.53
C LYS A 22 37.02 1.37 -24.93
N GLU A 23 38.33 1.60 -24.96
CA GLU A 23 38.93 2.81 -24.41
C GLU A 23 38.57 4.04 -25.24
N ASP A 24 38.50 3.91 -26.56
CA ASP A 24 38.13 4.98 -27.47
C ASP A 24 36.67 5.40 -27.29
N MET A 25 35.76 4.44 -27.10
CA MET A 25 34.35 4.72 -26.79
C MET A 25 34.19 5.40 -25.42
N LEU A 26 34.92 4.96 -24.40
CA LEU A 26 34.89 5.64 -23.10
C LEU A 26 35.47 7.06 -23.19
N ASN A 27 36.57 7.24 -23.91
CA ASN A 27 37.17 8.56 -24.17
C ASN A 27 36.22 9.46 -24.97
N PHE A 28 35.46 8.89 -25.91
CA PHE A 28 34.42 9.61 -26.64
C PHE A 28 33.32 10.11 -25.70
N PHE A 29 32.81 9.28 -24.78
CA PHE A 29 31.81 9.74 -23.80
C PHE A 29 32.33 10.84 -22.88
N VAL A 30 33.60 10.71 -22.43
CA VAL A 30 34.25 11.76 -21.63
C VAL A 30 34.39 13.06 -22.41
N THR A 31 34.73 12.98 -23.70
CA THR A 31 34.84 14.17 -24.58
C THR A 31 33.48 14.79 -24.85
N LEU A 32 32.44 13.97 -25.00
CA LEU A 32 31.07 14.41 -25.24
C LEU A 32 30.50 15.16 -24.03
N SER A 33 30.77 14.67 -22.82
CA SER A 33 30.42 15.37 -21.58
C SER A 33 31.24 16.66 -21.38
N ASN A 34 32.57 16.59 -21.46
CA ASN A 34 33.44 17.70 -21.06
C ASN A 34 33.63 18.79 -22.13
N THR A 35 33.70 18.41 -23.40
CA THR A 35 34.05 19.32 -24.50
C THR A 35 32.81 19.80 -25.23
N VAL A 36 31.87 18.90 -25.51
CA VAL A 36 30.63 19.23 -26.23
C VAL A 36 29.57 19.77 -25.26
N GLY A 37 29.69 19.47 -23.96
CA GLY A 37 28.79 19.96 -22.91
C GLY A 37 27.45 19.23 -22.90
N VAL A 38 27.39 18.00 -23.40
CA VAL A 38 26.17 17.17 -23.40
C VAL A 38 26.20 16.28 -22.16
N PRO A 39 25.26 16.42 -21.21
CA PRO A 39 25.18 15.55 -20.04
C PRO A 39 24.98 14.08 -20.45
N THR A 40 25.79 13.16 -19.91
CA THR A 40 25.73 11.72 -20.22
C THR A 40 25.44 10.89 -18.99
N VAL A 41 24.49 9.96 -19.07
CA VAL A 41 24.19 8.97 -18.03
C VAL A 41 24.47 7.58 -18.59
N LEU A 42 25.37 6.85 -17.94
CA LEU A 42 25.72 5.47 -18.32
C LEU A 42 25.02 4.50 -17.38
N ILE A 43 24.24 3.57 -17.93
CA ILE A 43 23.51 2.52 -17.22
C ILE A 43 24.06 1.16 -17.67
N GLY A 44 24.17 0.23 -16.73
CA GLY A 44 24.57 -1.12 -17.03
C GLY A 44 24.53 -2.04 -15.82
N THR A 45 24.71 -3.33 -16.08
CA THR A 45 24.79 -4.36 -15.03
C THR A 45 26.13 -4.27 -14.27
N SER A 46 26.28 -5.01 -13.17
CA SER A 46 27.54 -5.08 -12.42
C SER A 46 28.75 -5.49 -13.28
N LYS A 47 28.54 -6.15 -14.43
CA LYS A 47 29.60 -6.42 -15.42
C LYS A 47 30.26 -5.14 -15.94
N ALA A 48 29.51 -4.05 -16.08
CA ALA A 48 30.02 -2.76 -16.51
C ALA A 48 31.18 -2.26 -15.63
N GLN A 49 31.25 -2.67 -14.35
CA GLN A 49 32.39 -2.36 -13.48
C GLN A 49 33.72 -2.85 -14.07
N GLN A 50 33.72 -3.95 -14.84
CA GLN A 50 34.93 -4.45 -15.50
C GLN A 50 35.46 -3.50 -16.59
N LEU A 51 34.62 -2.64 -17.18
CA LEU A 51 35.07 -1.61 -18.12
C LEU A 51 35.99 -0.59 -17.46
N PHE A 52 35.85 -0.42 -16.14
CA PHE A 52 36.61 0.53 -15.35
C PHE A 52 37.77 -0.13 -14.58
N LYS A 53 37.77 -1.47 -14.45
CA LYS A 53 38.86 -2.26 -13.84
C LYS A 53 40.06 -2.33 -14.80
N GLY A 54 40.96 -1.35 -14.68
CA GLY A 54 42.20 -1.26 -15.46
C GLY A 54 42.64 0.18 -15.73
N ASN A 55 41.67 1.09 -15.83
CA ASN A 55 41.91 2.52 -16.04
C ASN A 55 41.45 3.32 -14.84
N PHE A 56 42.23 3.30 -13.76
CA PHE A 56 41.95 3.97 -12.47
C PHE A 56 41.57 5.45 -12.63
N ARG A 57 42.12 6.13 -13.65
CA ARG A 57 41.80 7.53 -13.98
C ARG A 57 40.37 7.71 -14.52
N GLN A 58 39.87 6.76 -15.29
CA GLN A 58 38.51 6.77 -15.84
C GLN A 58 37.50 6.26 -14.82
N ALA A 59 37.85 5.21 -14.07
CA ALA A 59 37.07 4.71 -12.93
C ALA A 59 36.82 5.81 -11.89
N ARG A 60 37.87 6.57 -11.52
CA ARG A 60 37.74 7.68 -10.58
C ARG A 60 36.86 8.81 -11.12
N ARG A 61 36.84 9.07 -12.43
CA ARG A 61 35.95 10.10 -13.02
C ARG A 61 34.49 9.65 -13.05
N ALA A 62 34.24 8.42 -13.48
CA ALA A 62 32.91 7.81 -13.44
C ALA A 62 32.36 7.73 -12.00
N ALA A 63 33.22 7.44 -11.02
CA ALA A 63 32.85 7.42 -9.61
C ALA A 63 32.77 8.82 -8.96
N SER A 64 33.67 9.75 -9.33
CA SER A 64 33.69 11.11 -8.74
C SER A 64 32.56 12.01 -9.22
N GLU A 65 31.96 11.72 -10.38
CA GLU A 65 30.81 12.45 -10.91
C GLU A 65 29.46 11.90 -10.40
N GLY A 66 29.46 10.90 -9.50
CA GLY A 66 28.25 10.37 -8.84
C GLY A 66 27.79 9.04 -9.41
N SER A 67 28.56 7.97 -9.19
CA SER A 67 28.08 6.62 -9.45
C SER A 67 27.07 6.21 -8.39
N ILE A 68 25.82 5.93 -8.80
CA ILE A 68 24.81 5.32 -7.93
C ILE A 68 24.85 3.82 -8.18
N ILE A 69 25.13 3.05 -7.13
CA ILE A 69 25.02 1.59 -7.17
C ILE A 69 23.64 1.23 -6.63
N TRP A 70 22.84 0.60 -7.49
CA TRP A 70 21.51 0.14 -7.13
C TRP A 70 21.59 -1.32 -6.70
N ASP A 71 21.64 -1.57 -5.39
CA ASP A 71 21.67 -2.93 -4.81
C ASP A 71 20.26 -3.41 -4.41
N ARG A 72 20.16 -4.67 -4.01
CA ARG A 72 18.94 -5.26 -3.43
C ARG A 72 18.53 -4.53 -2.15
N MET A 73 17.24 -4.43 -1.91
CA MET A 73 16.71 -3.83 -0.69
C MET A 73 16.84 -4.79 0.49
N ASN A 74 17.15 -4.26 1.67
CA ASN A 74 17.24 -5.05 2.89
C ASN A 74 15.83 -5.36 3.43
N GLU A 75 15.63 -6.53 4.04
CA GLU A 75 14.30 -6.94 4.55
C GLU A 75 13.73 -5.93 5.56
N ASP A 76 14.59 -5.41 6.42
CA ASP A 76 14.23 -4.47 7.48
C ASP A 76 14.31 -3.00 7.02
N SER A 77 14.50 -2.73 5.73
CA SER A 77 14.56 -1.35 5.22
C SER A 77 13.16 -0.76 5.06
N GLU A 78 13.00 0.52 5.42
CA GLU A 78 11.76 1.28 5.16
C GLU A 78 11.41 1.30 3.66
N GLU A 79 12.43 1.28 2.80
CA GLU A 79 12.31 1.27 1.34
C GLU A 79 11.65 -0.02 0.84
N TRP A 80 12.08 -1.17 1.36
CA TRP A 80 11.48 -2.46 1.07
C TRP A 80 10.03 -2.54 1.55
N GLU A 81 9.78 -2.09 2.78
CA GLU A 81 8.42 -2.09 3.33
C GLU A 81 7.48 -1.24 2.47
N PHE A 82 7.90 -0.02 2.11
CA PHE A 82 7.12 0.85 1.24
C PHE A 82 6.90 0.26 -0.16
N PHE A 83 7.94 -0.30 -0.76
CA PHE A 83 7.85 -0.96 -2.06
C PHE A 83 6.84 -2.11 -2.03
N LEU A 84 6.93 -2.96 -1.00
CA LEU A 84 6.05 -4.11 -0.85
C LEU A 84 4.60 -3.68 -0.55
N GLU A 85 4.38 -2.69 0.33
CA GLU A 85 3.05 -2.11 0.58
C GLU A 85 2.42 -1.62 -0.72
N THR A 86 3.16 -0.83 -1.51
CA THR A 86 2.67 -0.28 -2.78
C THR A 86 2.37 -1.38 -3.80
N LEU A 87 3.26 -2.37 -3.90
CA LEU A 87 3.05 -3.51 -4.80
C LEU A 87 1.80 -4.31 -4.41
N TRP A 88 1.55 -4.46 -3.11
CA TRP A 88 0.40 -5.21 -2.59
C TRP A 88 -0.95 -4.52 -2.84
N GLU A 89 -0.96 -3.20 -3.06
CA GLU A 89 -2.17 -2.48 -3.47
C GLU A 89 -2.60 -2.81 -4.91
N LEU A 90 -1.70 -3.36 -5.72
CA LEU A 90 -1.95 -3.76 -7.10
C LEU A 90 -2.49 -5.20 -7.21
N GLN A 91 -3.11 -5.71 -6.14
CA GLN A 91 -3.81 -6.99 -6.18
C GLN A 91 -5.05 -6.88 -7.09
N CYS A 92 -5.12 -7.75 -8.10
CA CYS A 92 -6.20 -7.81 -9.08
C CYS A 92 -7.05 -9.08 -8.93
N LEU A 93 -7.07 -9.66 -7.73
CA LEU A 93 -7.78 -10.91 -7.43
C LEU A 93 -9.17 -10.64 -6.83
N LYS A 94 -10.09 -11.61 -6.94
CA LYS A 94 -11.45 -11.49 -6.39
C LYS A 94 -11.49 -11.22 -4.89
N THR A 95 -10.58 -11.81 -4.12
CA THR A 95 -10.49 -11.60 -2.66
C THR A 95 -9.16 -10.95 -2.28
N TYR A 96 -9.23 -9.75 -1.72
CA TYR A 96 -8.06 -9.07 -1.18
C TYR A 96 -7.40 -9.89 -0.06
N SER A 97 -6.08 -10.01 -0.10
CA SER A 97 -5.30 -10.72 0.90
C SER A 97 -4.44 -9.73 1.68
N GLU A 98 -4.63 -9.68 2.99
CA GLU A 98 -3.90 -8.75 3.86
C GLU A 98 -2.38 -9.03 3.88
N LEU A 99 -1.59 -7.96 3.83
CA LEU A 99 -0.13 -8.03 3.93
C LEU A 99 0.32 -8.22 5.39
N THR A 100 0.14 -9.43 5.90
CA THR A 100 0.60 -9.81 7.25
C THR A 100 2.12 -9.97 7.31
N GLN A 101 2.70 -9.92 8.52
CA GLN A 101 4.14 -10.06 8.71
C GLN A 101 4.69 -11.40 8.19
N ASP A 102 3.92 -12.48 8.31
CA ASP A 102 4.32 -13.79 7.80
C ASP A 102 4.36 -13.82 6.26
N VAL A 103 3.44 -13.10 5.61
CA VAL A 103 3.44 -12.91 4.16
C VAL A 103 4.64 -12.08 3.73
N LYS A 104 4.94 -10.96 4.42
CA LYS A 104 6.12 -10.12 4.14
C LYS A 104 7.41 -10.94 4.20
N LYS A 105 7.60 -11.72 5.25
CA LYS A 105 8.77 -12.61 5.44
C LYS A 105 8.86 -13.70 4.37
N ALA A 106 7.75 -14.37 4.07
CA ALA A 106 7.72 -15.40 3.04
C ALA A 106 8.05 -14.82 1.66
N PHE A 107 7.51 -13.65 1.35
CA PHE A 107 7.74 -12.95 0.09
C PHE A 107 9.20 -12.50 -0.05
N TYR A 108 9.78 -11.88 0.99
CA TYR A 108 11.19 -11.51 0.99
C TYR A 108 12.10 -12.73 0.83
N ASN A 109 11.78 -13.83 1.52
CA ASN A 109 12.55 -15.05 1.40
C ASN A 109 12.61 -15.57 -0.05
N ASP A 110 11.54 -15.41 -0.82
CA ASP A 110 11.45 -15.94 -2.18
C ASP A 110 12.00 -14.98 -3.25
N CYS A 111 12.13 -13.67 -2.97
CA CYS A 111 12.67 -12.68 -3.92
C CYS A 111 14.04 -12.07 -3.53
N GLN A 112 14.45 -12.19 -2.26
CA GLN A 112 15.70 -11.68 -1.69
C GLN A 112 15.91 -10.15 -1.86
N GLY A 113 14.83 -9.38 -1.87
CA GLY A 113 14.88 -7.91 -1.96
C GLY A 113 15.22 -7.36 -3.35
N ILE A 114 15.24 -8.22 -4.38
CA ILE A 114 15.44 -7.82 -5.78
C ILE A 114 14.09 -7.41 -6.37
N THR A 115 13.95 -6.13 -6.74
CA THR A 115 12.68 -5.55 -7.20
C THR A 115 12.09 -6.27 -8.41
N SER A 116 12.89 -6.58 -9.43
CA SER A 116 12.43 -7.30 -10.63
C SER A 116 11.91 -8.71 -10.32
N VAL A 117 12.59 -9.41 -9.40
CA VAL A 117 12.19 -10.75 -8.92
C VAL A 117 10.91 -10.67 -8.10
N ALA A 118 10.78 -9.66 -7.24
CA ALA A 118 9.59 -9.40 -6.44
C ALA A 118 8.36 -9.14 -7.32
N VAL A 119 8.47 -8.25 -8.31
CA VAL A 119 7.37 -7.97 -9.26
C VAL A 119 6.99 -9.22 -10.05
N ASN A 120 7.96 -9.97 -10.57
CA ASN A 120 7.68 -11.20 -11.29
C ASN A 120 7.01 -12.26 -10.41
N LEU A 121 7.48 -12.45 -9.18
CA LEU A 121 6.84 -13.36 -8.22
C LEU A 121 5.39 -12.95 -7.95
N PHE A 122 5.14 -11.65 -7.77
CA PHE A 122 3.79 -11.13 -7.52
C PHE A 122 2.84 -11.38 -8.70
N ILE A 123 3.27 -11.08 -9.93
CA ILE A 123 2.47 -11.30 -11.15
C ILE A 123 2.16 -12.79 -11.31
N LEU A 124 3.19 -13.65 -11.27
CA LEU A 124 3.02 -15.10 -11.45
C LEU A 124 2.17 -15.74 -10.35
N ALA A 125 2.26 -15.22 -9.12
CA ALA A 125 1.45 -15.74 -8.03
C ALA A 125 -0.01 -15.33 -8.13
N GLN A 126 -0.31 -14.13 -8.64
CA GLN A 126 -1.68 -13.74 -8.95
C GLN A 126 -2.24 -14.55 -10.13
N GLU A 127 -1.45 -14.74 -11.19
CA GLU A 127 -1.82 -15.58 -12.33
C GLU A 127 -2.14 -17.01 -11.87
N ARG A 128 -1.29 -17.61 -11.04
CA ARG A 128 -1.58 -18.92 -10.45
C ARG A 128 -2.84 -18.91 -9.59
N ALA A 129 -3.04 -17.89 -8.75
CA ALA A 129 -4.23 -17.81 -7.91
C ALA A 129 -5.53 -17.70 -8.74
N LEU A 130 -5.46 -17.10 -9.93
CA LEU A 130 -6.59 -16.95 -10.86
C LEU A 130 -6.92 -18.26 -11.60
N TYR A 131 -5.90 -19.02 -12.01
CA TYR A 131 -6.09 -20.28 -12.77
C TYR A 131 -6.22 -21.53 -11.89
N ASP A 132 -5.95 -21.44 -10.59
CA ASP A 132 -6.05 -22.57 -9.68
C ASP A 132 -7.51 -22.83 -9.31
N GLU A 133 -8.13 -23.82 -9.96
CA GLU A 133 -9.52 -24.26 -9.69
C GLU A 133 -9.74 -24.69 -8.22
N SER A 134 -8.67 -25.05 -7.48
CA SER A 134 -8.76 -25.38 -6.06
C SER A 134 -8.78 -24.16 -5.13
N ASN A 135 -8.60 -22.96 -5.68
CA ASN A 135 -8.61 -21.68 -4.99
C ASN A 135 -9.84 -20.85 -5.40
N GLU A 136 -11.04 -21.32 -5.03
CA GLU A 136 -12.33 -20.69 -5.42
C GLU A 136 -12.47 -19.22 -4.98
N ASP A 137 -11.73 -18.82 -3.94
CA ASP A 137 -11.69 -17.46 -3.42
C ASP A 137 -10.67 -16.56 -4.13
N GLU A 138 -9.88 -17.11 -5.07
CA GLU A 138 -8.77 -16.45 -5.77
C GLU A 138 -7.85 -15.69 -4.80
N LYS A 139 -7.51 -16.27 -3.65
CA LYS A 139 -6.78 -15.53 -2.62
C LYS A 139 -5.27 -15.72 -2.76
N LEU A 140 -4.50 -14.63 -2.67
CA LEU A 140 -3.04 -14.70 -2.62
C LEU A 140 -2.56 -15.16 -1.24
N THR A 141 -2.15 -16.42 -1.13
CA THR A 141 -1.67 -17.01 0.15
C THR A 141 -0.18 -17.34 0.11
N ILE A 142 0.42 -17.51 1.30
CA ILE A 142 1.82 -17.97 1.45
C ILE A 142 2.07 -19.28 0.68
N ARG A 143 1.07 -20.17 0.62
CA ARG A 143 1.18 -21.43 -0.13
C ARG A 143 1.32 -21.19 -1.62
N VAL A 144 0.51 -20.27 -2.17
CA VAL A 144 0.59 -19.88 -3.59
C VAL A 144 1.95 -19.27 -3.88
N LEU A 145 2.41 -18.30 -3.07
CA LEU A 145 3.73 -17.67 -3.23
C LEU A 145 4.87 -18.70 -3.28
N LYS A 146 4.93 -19.60 -2.29
CA LYS A 146 5.97 -20.64 -2.22
C LYS A 146 5.88 -21.62 -3.38
N LYS A 147 4.67 -21.97 -3.82
CA LYS A 147 4.46 -22.84 -4.98
C LYS A 147 4.95 -22.17 -6.26
N THR A 148 4.60 -20.90 -6.47
CA THR A 148 5.09 -20.07 -7.59
C THR A 148 6.59 -19.97 -7.62
N ALA A 149 7.21 -19.62 -6.50
CA ALA A 149 8.66 -19.54 -6.38
C ALA A 149 9.34 -20.87 -6.74
N LYS A 150 8.77 -21.99 -6.28
CA LYS A 150 9.31 -23.33 -6.53
C LYS A 150 9.06 -23.84 -7.95
N GLU A 151 7.93 -23.52 -8.55
CA GLU A 151 7.48 -24.11 -9.81
C GLU A 151 7.84 -23.27 -11.03
N ASP A 152 7.60 -21.97 -11.00
CA ASP A 152 7.76 -21.08 -12.17
C ASP A 152 9.10 -20.35 -12.16
N MET A 153 9.64 -20.07 -10.97
CA MET A 153 10.93 -19.39 -10.83
C MET A 153 12.11 -20.37 -10.74
N LYS A 154 11.93 -21.64 -11.14
CA LYS A 154 12.95 -22.71 -11.03
C LYS A 154 14.32 -22.33 -11.57
N ILE A 155 14.36 -21.57 -12.66
CA ILE A 155 15.61 -21.18 -13.33
C ILE A 155 16.45 -20.26 -12.45
N ILE A 156 15.80 -19.34 -11.72
CA ILE A 156 16.46 -18.35 -10.86
C ILE A 156 16.57 -18.81 -9.40
N GLN A 157 15.89 -19.89 -9.00
CA GLN A 157 15.98 -20.47 -7.66
C GLN A 157 17.42 -20.78 -7.19
N PRO A 158 18.30 -21.42 -7.99
CA PRO A 158 19.69 -21.66 -7.59
C PRO A 158 20.43 -20.37 -7.24
N THR A 159 20.17 -19.32 -8.02
CA THR A 159 20.72 -17.99 -7.87
C THR A 159 20.23 -17.31 -6.60
N LEU A 160 18.92 -17.32 -6.36
CA LEU A 160 18.30 -16.78 -5.16
C LEU A 160 18.77 -17.54 -3.90
N ASN A 161 18.99 -18.85 -4.00
CA ASN A 161 19.55 -19.67 -2.93
C ASN A 161 21.00 -19.29 -2.60
N ALA A 162 21.81 -18.97 -3.62
CA ALA A 162 23.18 -18.50 -3.42
C ALA A 162 23.20 -17.15 -2.70
N ILE A 163 22.34 -16.23 -3.12
CA ILE A 163 22.13 -14.92 -2.50
C ILE A 163 21.69 -15.07 -1.03
N ARG A 164 20.72 -15.94 -0.75
CA ARG A 164 20.21 -16.19 0.61
C ARG A 164 21.27 -16.74 1.56
N LYS A 165 22.18 -17.57 1.03
CA LYS A 165 23.28 -18.16 1.81
C LYS A 165 24.49 -17.24 1.93
N ASN A 166 24.45 -16.06 1.31
CA ASN A 166 25.62 -15.20 1.11
C ASN A 166 26.81 -15.99 0.54
N ASP A 167 26.55 -16.96 -0.35
CA ASP A 167 27.60 -17.76 -0.98
C ASP A 167 28.22 -16.99 -2.15
N PHE A 168 29.25 -16.21 -1.84
CA PHE A 168 29.97 -15.37 -2.80
C PHE A 168 30.54 -16.16 -3.99
N ARG A 169 30.91 -17.45 -3.80
CA ARG A 169 31.45 -18.29 -4.89
C ARG A 169 30.36 -18.74 -5.85
N ALA A 170 29.18 -19.06 -5.32
CA ALA A 170 28.02 -19.41 -6.14
C ALA A 170 27.47 -18.18 -6.86
N MET A 171 27.43 -17.01 -6.21
CA MET A 171 27.03 -15.75 -6.84
C MET A 171 27.94 -15.35 -8.00
N TYR A 172 29.26 -15.57 -7.89
CA TYR A 172 30.22 -15.31 -8.97
C TYR A 172 29.98 -16.11 -10.26
N LYS A 173 29.24 -17.23 -10.19
CA LYS A 173 28.86 -18.03 -11.37
C LYS A 173 27.65 -17.46 -12.09
N TYR A 174 26.86 -16.64 -11.41
CA TYR A 174 25.70 -15.97 -11.98
C TYR A 174 26.13 -14.58 -12.42
N GLU A 175 26.42 -14.52 -13.71
CA GLU A 175 27.04 -13.40 -14.40
C GLU A 175 26.41 -12.01 -14.14
N ASP A 176 25.13 -11.95 -13.79
CA ASP A 176 24.39 -10.70 -13.59
C ASP A 176 24.21 -10.31 -12.11
N ILE A 177 24.81 -11.06 -11.18
CA ILE A 177 24.81 -10.76 -9.73
C ILE A 177 26.24 -10.67 -9.24
N MET A 178 26.88 -9.54 -9.53
CA MET A 178 28.05 -9.14 -8.77
C MET A 178 27.60 -8.12 -7.72
N ILE A 179 27.45 -8.61 -6.49
CA ILE A 179 27.50 -7.78 -5.28
C ILE A 179 28.87 -7.12 -5.27
N ASN A 180 28.90 -5.80 -5.09
CA ASN A 180 30.14 -5.07 -5.03
C ASN A 180 30.86 -5.38 -3.70
N LEU A 181 31.80 -6.33 -3.72
CA LEU A 181 32.58 -6.72 -2.53
C LEU A 181 33.34 -5.53 -1.92
N ASP A 182 33.71 -4.53 -2.72
CA ASP A 182 34.43 -3.34 -2.25
C ASP A 182 33.55 -2.42 -1.39
N GLU A 183 32.22 -2.51 -1.55
CA GLU A 183 31.24 -1.67 -0.85
C GLU A 183 30.83 -2.29 0.51
N LEU A 184 30.88 -3.63 0.63
CA LEU A 184 30.83 -4.32 1.94
C LEU A 184 31.99 -3.91 2.86
N MET A 185 33.09 -3.40 2.30
CA MET A 185 34.25 -2.88 3.04
C MET A 185 34.18 -1.37 3.30
N GLN A 186 33.23 -0.65 2.67
CA GLN A 186 33.03 0.81 2.79
C GLN A 186 31.59 1.15 3.19
N SER A 187 31.07 0.51 4.23
CA SER A 187 29.94 1.11 4.93
C SER A 187 30.38 2.41 5.62
N HIS A 188 29.48 3.38 5.60
CA HIS A 188 29.54 4.74 6.18
C HIS A 188 30.08 5.86 5.28
N LYS A 189 29.20 6.44 4.45
CA LYS A 189 28.77 7.85 4.61
C LYS A 189 27.84 8.42 3.53
N GLN A 190 27.64 7.77 2.38
CA GLN A 190 26.86 8.36 1.28
C GLN A 190 25.39 7.90 1.18
N ASN A 191 24.98 6.78 1.79
CA ASN A 191 23.59 6.30 1.69
C ASN A 191 22.56 7.16 2.45
N THR A 192 22.96 7.88 3.50
CA THR A 192 22.01 8.54 4.41
C THR A 192 21.28 9.74 3.77
N GLU A 193 21.89 10.43 2.81
CA GLU A 193 21.26 11.57 2.12
C GLU A 193 20.27 11.09 1.03
N TYR A 194 20.59 10.00 0.33
CA TYR A 194 19.67 9.36 -0.61
C TYR A 194 18.48 8.74 0.11
N GLU A 195 18.70 8.03 1.23
CA GLU A 195 17.62 7.51 2.08
C GLU A 195 16.66 8.64 2.52
N GLY A 196 17.18 9.81 2.90
CA GLY A 196 16.37 10.96 3.29
C GLY A 196 15.51 11.52 2.17
N ARG A 197 16.07 11.69 0.96
CA ARG A 197 15.33 12.18 -0.22
C ARG A 197 14.33 11.15 -0.73
N ILE A 198 14.68 9.87 -0.69
CA ILE A 198 13.79 8.76 -1.00
C ILE A 198 12.63 8.75 -0.01
N LYS A 199 12.90 8.93 1.28
CA LYS A 199 11.88 9.03 2.34
C LYS A 199 10.92 10.20 2.13
N GLU A 200 11.41 11.36 1.71
CA GLU A 200 10.58 12.52 1.39
C GLU A 200 9.71 12.27 0.15
N ALA A 201 10.30 11.76 -0.93
CA ALA A 201 9.58 11.38 -2.14
C ALA A 201 8.54 10.25 -1.90
N MET A 202 8.87 9.27 -1.07
CA MET A 202 7.95 8.20 -0.64
C MET A 202 6.79 8.76 0.18
N LYS A 203 7.06 9.71 1.08
CA LYS A 203 6.02 10.39 1.87
C LYS A 203 5.08 11.20 0.97
N GLU A 204 5.61 11.96 0.01
CA GLU A 204 4.81 12.68 -0.98
C GLU A 204 3.94 11.75 -1.82
N ARG A 205 4.50 10.60 -2.24
CA ARG A 205 3.76 9.61 -3.03
C ARG A 205 2.67 8.92 -2.22
N LYS A 206 2.95 8.54 -0.97
CA LYS A 206 1.95 7.98 -0.03
C LYS A 206 0.83 8.98 0.22
N ASN A 207 1.16 10.25 0.41
CA ASN A 207 0.17 11.31 0.54
C ASN A 207 -0.70 11.40 -0.73
N THR A 208 -0.09 11.39 -1.92
CA THR A 208 -0.81 11.45 -3.21
C THR A 208 -1.79 10.28 -3.38
N LEU A 209 -1.37 9.06 -3.06
CA LEU A 209 -2.24 7.87 -3.12
C LEU A 209 -3.39 7.96 -2.11
N THR A 210 -3.11 8.46 -0.90
CA THR A 210 -4.11 8.68 0.13
C THR A 210 -5.13 9.74 -0.30
N TYR A 211 -4.68 10.84 -0.90
CA TYR A 211 -5.55 11.88 -1.46
C TYR A 211 -6.45 11.33 -2.57
N LYS A 212 -5.90 10.55 -3.52
CA LYS A 212 -6.70 9.92 -4.58
C LYS A 212 -7.77 8.99 -4.03
N ARG A 213 -7.43 8.15 -3.03
CA ARG A 213 -8.42 7.29 -2.36
C ARG A 213 -9.50 8.11 -1.66
N GLN A 214 -9.11 9.18 -0.99
CA GLN A 214 -10.04 10.03 -0.27
C GLN A 214 -10.98 10.77 -1.23
N GLU A 215 -10.46 11.26 -2.36
CA GLU A 215 -11.24 11.87 -3.44
C GLU A 215 -12.24 10.88 -4.05
N LEU A 216 -11.82 9.64 -4.30
CA LEU A 216 -12.71 8.54 -4.74
C LEU A 216 -13.83 8.26 -3.74
N ILE A 217 -13.50 8.18 -2.44
CA ILE A 217 -14.48 7.94 -1.38
C ILE A 217 -15.46 9.11 -1.28
N GLU A 218 -14.97 10.35 -1.31
CA GLU A 218 -15.79 11.55 -1.21
C GLU A 218 -16.71 11.68 -2.42
N GLY A 219 -16.17 11.57 -3.65
CA GLY A 219 -16.94 11.61 -4.88
C GLY A 219 -18.04 10.54 -4.94
N LEU A 220 -17.71 9.27 -4.65
CA LEU A 220 -18.70 8.19 -4.62
C LEU A 220 -19.75 8.42 -3.53
N SER A 221 -19.36 8.92 -2.35
CA SER A 221 -20.29 9.15 -1.25
C SER A 221 -21.26 10.30 -1.53
N GLU A 222 -20.78 11.40 -2.11
CA GLU A 222 -21.60 12.56 -2.47
C GLU A 222 -22.57 12.21 -3.59
N GLU A 223 -22.08 11.52 -4.63
CA GLU A 223 -22.91 11.15 -5.76
C GLU A 223 -24.02 10.18 -5.34
N VAL A 224 -23.70 9.17 -4.52
CA VAL A 224 -24.69 8.21 -4.03
C VAL A 224 -25.68 8.84 -3.04
N ALA A 225 -25.23 9.78 -2.21
CA ALA A 225 -26.13 10.58 -1.36
C ALA A 225 -27.08 11.45 -2.21
N ALA A 226 -26.60 12.00 -3.32
CA ALA A 226 -27.40 12.82 -4.24
C ALA A 226 -28.49 12.02 -4.98
N ILE A 227 -28.34 10.69 -5.14
CA ILE A 227 -29.38 9.84 -5.73
C ILE A 227 -30.67 9.86 -4.87
N GLY A 228 -30.56 10.12 -3.55
CA GLY A 228 -31.72 10.36 -2.69
C GLY A 228 -32.62 9.14 -2.43
N ILE A 229 -32.16 7.93 -2.76
CA ILE A 229 -32.93 6.68 -2.61
C ILE A 229 -32.90 6.16 -1.16
N PHE A 230 -31.94 6.62 -0.36
CA PHE A 230 -31.67 6.10 0.98
C PHE A 230 -32.21 7.03 2.07
N ASP A 231 -33.43 6.72 2.53
CA ASP A 231 -34.19 7.45 3.53
C ASP A 231 -33.76 7.17 4.98
N ALA A 232 -33.12 6.03 5.25
CA ALA A 232 -32.69 5.64 6.59
C ALA A 232 -31.18 5.79 6.84
N LEU A 233 -30.40 6.06 5.79
CA LEU A 233 -28.94 6.19 5.89
C LEU A 233 -28.55 7.66 6.10
N THR A 234 -27.66 7.89 7.06
CA THR A 234 -27.00 9.20 7.18
C THR A 234 -25.77 9.25 6.26
N PRO A 235 -25.30 10.45 5.87
CA PRO A 235 -24.08 10.61 5.05
C PRO A 235 -22.86 9.88 5.65
N SER A 236 -22.79 9.77 6.97
CA SER A 236 -21.73 9.03 7.68
C SER A 236 -21.78 7.52 7.38
N HIS A 237 -22.97 6.91 7.34
CA HIS A 237 -23.11 5.47 7.01
C HIS A 237 -22.73 5.18 5.56
N ILE A 238 -23.07 6.09 4.64
CA ILE A 238 -22.68 6.00 3.23
C ILE A 238 -21.16 6.08 3.13
N LYS A 239 -20.53 7.08 3.74
CA LYS A 239 -19.07 7.26 3.74
C LYS A 239 -18.34 6.05 4.34
N GLU A 240 -18.83 5.46 5.42
CA GLU A 240 -18.20 4.28 6.04
C GLU A 240 -18.31 3.04 5.14
N THR A 241 -19.45 2.84 4.49
CA THR A 241 -19.66 1.70 3.58
C THR A 241 -18.83 1.85 2.30
N THR A 242 -18.79 3.07 1.74
CA THR A 242 -17.92 3.41 0.61
C THR A 242 -16.45 3.22 0.96
N LYS A 243 -16.02 3.66 2.15
CA LYS A 243 -14.65 3.48 2.63
C LYS A 243 -14.27 2.00 2.69
N LYS A 244 -15.10 1.15 3.29
CA LYS A 244 -14.87 -0.30 3.35
C LYS A 244 -14.77 -0.95 1.96
N LEU A 245 -15.55 -0.46 0.99
CA LEU A 245 -15.51 -0.97 -0.38
C LEU A 245 -14.21 -0.54 -1.09
N VAL A 246 -13.86 0.74 -1.00
CA VAL A 246 -12.66 1.31 -1.65
C VAL A 246 -11.37 0.75 -1.05
N GLU A 247 -11.32 0.51 0.26
CA GLU A 247 -10.18 -0.12 0.94
C GLU A 247 -9.95 -1.57 0.49
N ASN A 248 -10.99 -2.28 0.06
CA ASN A 248 -10.92 -3.66 -0.41
C ASN A 248 -10.72 -3.78 -1.93
N SER A 249 -10.70 -2.67 -2.66
CA SER A 249 -10.58 -2.63 -4.14
C SER A 249 -9.25 -2.01 -4.59
N SER A 250 -8.77 -2.40 -5.77
CA SER A 250 -7.58 -1.80 -6.38
C SER A 250 -7.81 -0.31 -6.69
N ILE A 251 -6.75 0.50 -6.60
CA ILE A 251 -6.80 1.96 -6.81
C ILE A 251 -7.20 2.32 -8.25
N GLU A 252 -6.99 1.42 -9.21
CA GLU A 252 -7.36 1.61 -10.62
C GLU A 252 -8.77 1.08 -10.97
N THR A 253 -9.55 0.62 -10.00
CA THR A 253 -10.89 0.07 -10.27
C THR A 253 -11.79 1.15 -10.88
N ASP A 254 -12.44 0.81 -12.01
CA ASP A 254 -13.32 1.72 -12.73
C ASP A 254 -14.43 2.26 -11.82
N TYR A 255 -14.61 3.58 -11.83
CA TYR A 255 -15.56 4.31 -10.99
C TYR A 255 -16.99 3.79 -11.13
N ASN A 256 -17.36 3.35 -12.35
CA ASN A 256 -18.68 2.79 -12.61
C ASN A 256 -18.86 1.39 -12.02
N LEU A 257 -17.80 0.58 -11.95
CA LEU A 257 -17.82 -0.76 -11.36
C LEU A 257 -18.00 -0.68 -9.84
N LEU A 258 -17.33 0.29 -9.21
CA LEU A 258 -17.48 0.54 -7.78
C LEU A 258 -18.92 0.98 -7.44
N LYS A 259 -19.55 1.80 -8.28
CA LYS A 259 -20.97 2.18 -8.10
C LYS A 259 -21.93 1.00 -8.15
N THR A 260 -21.76 0.10 -9.12
CA THR A 260 -22.63 -1.08 -9.26
C THR A 260 -22.49 -2.04 -8.08
N GLN A 261 -21.34 -2.07 -7.41
CA GLN A 261 -21.17 -2.85 -6.17
C GLN A 261 -21.66 -2.11 -4.91
N LEU A 262 -21.50 -0.79 -4.86
CA LEU A 262 -21.85 0.04 -3.71
C LEU A 262 -23.36 0.17 -3.52
N ILE A 263 -24.12 0.39 -4.59
CA ILE A 263 -25.57 0.63 -4.52
C ILE A 263 -26.33 -0.56 -3.90
N PRO A 264 -26.13 -1.82 -4.34
CA PRO A 264 -26.78 -2.98 -3.71
C PRO A 264 -26.47 -3.14 -2.23
N ASN A 265 -25.21 -2.93 -1.82
CA ASN A 265 -24.79 -3.00 -0.42
C ASN A 265 -25.51 -1.95 0.44
N LEU A 266 -25.65 -0.73 -0.07
CA LEU A 266 -26.38 0.33 0.60
C LEU A 266 -27.90 0.06 0.64
N ILE A 267 -28.48 -0.55 -0.39
CA ILE A 267 -29.90 -0.98 -0.38
C ILE A 267 -30.14 -2.00 0.74
N GLU A 268 -29.25 -2.99 0.89
CA GLU A 268 -29.39 -4.00 1.95
C GLU A 268 -29.25 -3.38 3.35
N LEU A 269 -28.29 -2.47 3.53
CA LEU A 269 -28.12 -1.71 4.77
C LEU A 269 -29.34 -0.83 5.09
N ASN A 270 -29.87 -0.12 4.09
CA ASN A 270 -31.06 0.71 4.24
C ASN A 270 -32.28 -0.14 4.63
N LYS A 271 -32.44 -1.32 4.01
CA LYS A 271 -33.50 -2.28 4.35
C LYS A 271 -33.37 -2.80 5.78
N LYS A 272 -32.16 -3.18 6.23
CA LYS A 272 -31.91 -3.60 7.63
C LYS A 272 -32.22 -2.50 8.65
N LEU A 273 -31.90 -1.24 8.34
CA LEU A 273 -32.22 -0.10 9.20
C LEU A 273 -33.71 0.23 9.22
N ASN A 274 -34.39 0.13 8.07
CA ASN A 274 -35.84 0.28 7.99
C ASN A 274 -36.58 -0.87 8.69
N GLU A 275 -36.12 -2.11 8.58
CA GLU A 275 -36.66 -3.25 9.35
C GLU A 275 -36.44 -3.08 10.86
N LYS A 276 -35.32 -2.48 11.29
CA LYS A 276 -35.13 -2.09 12.69
C LYS A 276 -36.07 -0.97 13.12
N LYS A 277 -36.31 0.06 12.29
CA LYS A 277 -37.31 1.11 12.56
C LYS A 277 -38.73 0.52 12.68
N VAL A 278 -39.09 -0.45 11.84
CA VAL A 278 -40.40 -1.12 11.86
C VAL A 278 -40.54 -2.09 13.04
N LYS A 279 -39.44 -2.71 13.51
CA LYS A 279 -39.42 -3.55 14.73
C LYS A 279 -39.38 -2.76 16.03
N VAL A 280 -39.10 -1.45 16.00
CA VAL A 280 -39.45 -0.57 17.12
C VAL A 280 -40.97 -0.47 17.13
N VAL A 281 -41.61 -1.43 17.80
CA VAL A 281 -43.00 -1.32 18.26
C VAL A 281 -43.19 0.11 18.75
N PRO A 282 -44.25 0.84 18.33
CA PRO A 282 -44.52 2.16 18.89
C PRO A 282 -44.49 1.97 20.38
N SER A 283 -43.54 2.63 21.04
CA SER A 283 -43.41 2.52 22.48
C SER A 283 -44.75 2.98 23.03
N GLY A 284 -45.60 2.03 23.44
CA GLY A 284 -46.77 2.25 24.26
C GLY A 284 -46.39 2.74 25.65
N LYS A 285 -45.29 3.47 25.78
CA LYS A 285 -45.12 4.43 26.86
C LYS A 285 -46.03 5.59 26.51
N VAL A 286 -47.30 5.43 26.88
CA VAL A 286 -48.09 6.56 27.34
C VAL A 286 -47.14 7.41 28.18
N LEU A 287 -47.02 8.71 27.85
CA LEU A 287 -46.11 9.63 28.54
C LEU A 287 -46.08 9.29 30.04
N PRO A 288 -44.92 9.16 30.70
CA PRO A 288 -44.84 8.62 32.07
C PRO A 288 -45.82 9.27 33.07
N LEU A 289 -46.15 10.54 32.84
CA LEU A 289 -47.15 11.32 33.59
C LEU A 289 -48.60 10.84 33.37
N LEU A 290 -48.95 10.38 32.17
CA LEU A 290 -50.25 9.80 31.86
C LEU A 290 -50.42 8.42 32.54
N ASP A 291 -49.38 7.59 32.56
CA ASP A 291 -49.41 6.30 33.26
C ASP A 291 -49.55 6.48 34.78
N ALA A 292 -48.84 7.44 35.37
CA ALA A 292 -49.00 7.81 36.78
C ALA A 292 -50.40 8.37 37.09
N ARG A 293 -50.99 9.15 36.17
CA ARG A 293 -52.37 9.66 36.31
C ARG A 293 -53.41 8.54 36.25
N GLU A 294 -53.28 7.61 35.31
CA GLU A 294 -54.21 6.49 35.18
C GLU A 294 -54.13 5.54 36.39
N LYS A 295 -52.92 5.26 36.91
CA LYS A 295 -52.73 4.51 38.16
C LYS A 295 -53.41 5.19 39.35
N ALA A 296 -53.27 6.51 39.50
CA ALA A 296 -53.91 7.26 40.58
C ALA A 296 -55.44 7.20 40.50
N LEU A 297 -56.01 7.36 39.29
CA LEU A 297 -57.44 7.30 39.04
C LEU A 297 -58.02 5.89 39.29
N ASN A 298 -57.31 4.84 38.88
CA ASN A 298 -57.70 3.45 39.12
C ASN A 298 -57.66 3.07 40.61
N GLN A 299 -56.80 3.72 41.40
CA GLN A 299 -56.72 3.53 42.85
C GLN A 299 -57.65 4.48 43.64
N LYS A 300 -58.49 5.28 42.97
CA LYS A 300 -59.36 6.33 43.57
C LYS A 300 -58.60 7.34 44.45
N LYS A 301 -57.31 7.54 44.19
CA LYS A 301 -56.48 8.57 44.86
C LYS A 301 -56.47 9.84 44.03
N HIS A 302 -56.20 10.98 44.67
CA HIS A 302 -56.05 12.24 43.95
C HIS A 302 -54.79 12.22 43.08
N VAL A 303 -54.87 12.73 41.85
CA VAL A 303 -53.77 12.67 40.85
C VAL A 303 -52.46 13.26 41.37
N TYR A 304 -52.56 14.28 42.22
CA TYR A 304 -51.41 14.89 42.90
C TYR A 304 -50.63 13.91 43.79
N GLU A 305 -51.31 12.99 44.48
CA GLU A 305 -50.67 12.01 45.37
C GLU A 305 -49.94 10.93 44.58
N GLY A 306 -50.53 10.44 43.49
CA GLY A 306 -49.87 9.46 42.62
C GLY A 306 -48.63 10.01 41.92
N LEU A 307 -48.65 11.29 41.53
CA LEU A 307 -47.48 11.96 40.96
C LEU A 307 -46.39 12.27 42.00
N LYS A 308 -46.76 12.43 43.27
CA LYS A 308 -45.83 12.60 44.39
C LYS A 308 -45.16 11.27 44.77
N GLU A 309 -45.90 10.16 44.81
CA GLU A 309 -45.37 8.81 45.05
C GLU A 309 -44.33 8.41 43.98
N GLU A 310 -44.57 8.78 42.72
CA GLU A 310 -43.67 8.54 41.58
C GLU A 310 -42.55 9.61 41.42
N ASN A 311 -42.35 10.49 42.42
CA ASN A 311 -41.32 11.55 42.45
C ASN A 311 -41.37 12.60 41.32
N TYR A 312 -42.50 12.75 40.61
CA TYR A 312 -42.67 13.82 39.62
C TYR A 312 -42.95 15.19 40.25
N ILE A 313 -43.46 15.21 41.48
CA ILE A 313 -43.72 16.43 42.24
C ILE A 313 -42.92 16.39 43.54
N LYS A 314 -41.91 17.27 43.65
CA LYS A 314 -41.15 17.45 44.89
C LYS A 314 -41.97 18.22 45.93
N ASN A 315 -41.68 17.98 47.20
CA ASN A 315 -42.36 18.66 48.31
C ASN A 315 -41.81 20.10 48.45
N PRO A 316 -42.63 21.15 48.26
CA PRO A 316 -42.16 22.55 48.30
C PRO A 316 -41.52 22.94 49.63
N MET A 317 -41.93 22.32 50.74
CA MET A 317 -41.38 22.61 52.06
C MET A 317 -39.96 22.07 52.23
N VAL A 318 -39.62 20.94 51.59
CA VAL A 318 -38.28 20.33 51.69
C VAL A 318 -37.28 21.12 50.84
N GLU A 319 -37.71 21.67 49.71
CA GLU A 319 -36.86 22.49 48.84
C GLU A 319 -36.50 23.84 49.47
N PHE A 320 -37.39 24.41 50.31
CA PHE A 320 -37.15 25.67 51.02
C PHE A 320 -36.12 25.58 52.16
N PHE A 321 -35.92 24.40 52.75
CA PHE A 321 -34.96 24.21 53.87
C PHE A 321 -33.58 23.74 53.42
N VAL A 322 -33.41 23.30 52.17
CA VAL A 322 -32.12 22.81 51.63
C VAL A 322 -31.20 23.95 51.13
N THR A 323 -31.71 25.18 51.04
CA THR A 323 -30.96 26.38 50.58
C THR A 323 -30.32 27.21 51.70
N LEU A 324 -30.26 26.71 52.95
CA LEU A 324 -29.72 27.44 54.11
C LEU A 324 -28.45 26.84 54.76
N GLU A 325 -27.75 25.94 54.07
CA GLU A 325 -26.36 25.53 54.41
C GLU A 325 -25.39 25.85 53.27
#